data_AF-A0A0R2A609-F1
#
_entry.id   AF-A0A0R2A609-F1
#
_cell.length_a   1.000
_cell.length_b   1.000
_cell.length_c   1.000
_cell.angle_alpha   90.00
_cell.angle_beta   90.00
_cell.angle_gamma   90.00
#
_symmetry.space_group_name_H-M   'P 1'
#
loop_
_entity.id
_entity.type
_entity.pdbx_description
1 polymer ?
#
loop_
_entity_poly.entity_id
_entity_poly.type
_entity_poly.pdbx_seq_one_letter_code
_entity_poly.pdbx_strand_id
1 'polypeptide(L)'
;MLFVGIIIMAMSVALAKIATLGTSPISSVPNVLSIITPLTIGQTTIIFMTLVIVLEAVVLGKNFNRKNVVQIVPTIVFGELIDLFIQIFGFIDPHAYWVKLCLTIISIGCLAIGVFFEVNSRTIMMAGEGIAAAFAFRLRQPFAKMKVRADITMVVMAVILSVIFTQSLVGVREGTILSAIFTGRIIGLIEDHMPAFTKWVQN
;
A
#
# COMPACT_ATOMS: atom_id res chain seq x y z
N MET A 1 10.65 5.15 13.96
CA MET A 1 9.91 3.98 13.47
C MET A 1 9.14 4.29 12.19
N LEU A 2 8.35 5.38 12.12
CA LEU A 2 7.60 5.75 10.91
C LEU A 2 8.49 5.80 9.66
N PHE A 3 9.58 6.56 9.69
CA PHE A 3 10.48 6.72 8.53
C PHE A 3 11.10 5.39 8.08
N VAL A 4 11.48 4.52 9.02
CA VAL A 4 11.98 3.17 8.73
C VAL A 4 10.89 2.33 8.07
N GLY A 5 9.65 2.38 8.59
CA GLY A 5 8.49 1.73 7.98
C GLY A 5 8.25 2.20 6.55
N ILE A 6 8.27 3.51 6.31
CA ILE A 6 8.11 4.13 4.97
C ILE A 6 9.19 3.64 4.01
N ILE A 7 10.47 3.61 4.42
CA ILE A 7 11.57 3.10 3.60
C ILE A 7 11.33 1.64 3.21
N ILE A 8 11.01 0.78 4.17
CA ILE A 8 10.81 -0.65 3.93
C ILE A 8 9.58 -0.89 3.05
N MET A 9 8.49 -0.15 3.27
CA MET A 9 7.30 -0.22 2.41
C MET A 9 7.61 0.25 0.99
N ALA A 10 8.40 1.32 0.81
CA ALA A 10 8.73 1.84 -0.51
C ALA A 10 9.59 0.84 -1.29
N MET A 11 10.56 0.23 -0.60
CA MET A 11 11.38 -0.86 -1.11
C MET A 11 10.52 -2.07 -1.53
N SER A 12 9.52 -2.43 -0.72
CA SER A 12 8.56 -3.48 -1.04
C SER A 12 7.77 -3.18 -2.33
N VAL A 13 7.19 -1.97 -2.45
CA VAL A 13 6.41 -1.59 -3.64
C VAL A 13 7.29 -1.62 -4.90
N ALA A 14 8.53 -1.15 -4.81
CA ALA A 14 9.50 -1.24 -5.90
C ALA A 14 9.79 -2.70 -6.31
N LEU A 15 10.04 -3.59 -5.35
CA LEU A 15 10.25 -5.02 -5.62
C LEU A 15 9.03 -5.68 -6.26
N ALA A 16 7.81 -5.37 -5.78
CA ALA A 16 6.57 -5.88 -6.38
C ALA A 16 6.41 -5.42 -7.84
N LYS A 17 6.72 -4.15 -8.13
CA LYS A 17 6.67 -3.60 -9.49
C LYS A 17 7.63 -4.34 -10.42
N ILE A 18 8.86 -4.56 -9.98
CA ILE A 18 9.90 -5.27 -10.74
C ILE A 18 9.54 -6.75 -10.92
N ALA A 19 8.90 -7.39 -9.93
CA ALA A 19 8.46 -8.77 -10.03
C ALA A 19 7.39 -8.97 -11.12
N THR A 20 6.62 -7.94 -11.49
CA THR A 20 5.56 -7.96 -12.53
C THR A 20 4.39 -8.94 -12.29
N LEU A 21 4.31 -9.58 -11.13
CA LEU A 21 3.20 -10.48 -10.76
C LEU A 21 2.05 -9.74 -10.05
N GLY A 22 2.04 -8.41 -10.09
CA GLY A 22 1.07 -7.57 -9.40
C GLY A 22 1.61 -7.03 -8.08
N THR A 23 0.84 -6.13 -7.49
CA THR A 23 1.23 -5.36 -6.29
C THR A 23 0.20 -5.50 -5.18
N SER A 24 0.45 -4.94 -4.00
CA SER A 24 -0.53 -4.91 -2.92
C SER A 24 -1.77 -4.09 -3.30
N PRO A 25 -2.96 -4.37 -2.73
CA PRO A 25 -4.22 -3.69 -3.09
C PRO A 25 -4.14 -2.17 -3.15
N ILE A 26 -3.45 -1.57 -2.17
CA ILE A 26 -3.25 -0.12 -2.05
C ILE A 26 -2.40 0.48 -3.18
N SER A 27 -1.44 -0.28 -3.70
CA SER A 27 -0.54 0.13 -4.78
C SER A 27 -1.00 -0.33 -6.16
N SER A 28 -2.05 -1.15 -6.25
CA SER A 28 -2.61 -1.65 -7.51
C SER A 28 -3.10 -0.53 -8.42
N VAL A 29 -3.80 0.48 -7.87
CA VAL A 29 -4.27 1.62 -8.68
C VAL A 29 -3.10 2.47 -9.19
N PRO A 30 -2.15 2.93 -8.34
CA PRO A 30 -0.93 3.59 -8.80
C PRO A 30 -0.14 2.79 -9.84
N ASN A 31 -0.05 1.47 -9.66
CA ASN A 31 0.67 0.60 -10.56
C ASN A 31 0.05 0.61 -11.96
N VAL A 32 -1.28 0.42 -12.06
CA VAL A 32 -1.99 0.48 -13.34
C VAL A 32 -1.89 1.88 -13.96
N LEU A 33 -2.05 2.93 -13.16
CA LEU A 33 -1.87 4.31 -13.63
C LEU A 33 -0.48 4.56 -14.21
N SER A 34 0.57 4.01 -13.59
CA SER A 34 1.96 4.14 -14.08
C SER A 34 2.23 3.41 -15.40
N ILE A 35 1.35 2.47 -15.78
CA ILE A 35 1.44 1.73 -17.04
C ILE A 35 0.74 2.50 -18.17
N ILE A 36 -0.36 3.20 -17.86
CA ILE A 36 -1.20 3.87 -18.87
C ILE A 36 -0.90 5.37 -19.01
N THR A 37 -0.08 5.94 -18.12
CA THR A 37 0.34 7.34 -18.15
C THR A 37 1.87 7.43 -18.25
N PRO A 38 2.45 8.57 -18.70
CA PRO A 38 3.90 8.77 -18.71
C PRO A 38 4.50 9.01 -17.31
N LEU A 39 3.70 8.89 -16.25
CA LEU A 39 4.12 9.14 -14.88
C LEU A 39 4.75 7.90 -14.26
N THR A 40 5.72 8.10 -13.39
CA THR A 40 6.33 7.02 -12.61
C THR A 40 5.34 6.45 -11.59
N ILE A 41 5.61 5.24 -11.08
CA ILE A 41 4.76 4.66 -10.04
C ILE A 41 4.83 5.45 -8.71
N GLY A 42 5.97 6.08 -8.40
CA GLY A 42 6.07 7.00 -7.27
C GLY A 42 5.14 8.20 -7.45
N GLN A 43 5.17 8.86 -8.61
CA GLN A 43 4.29 9.98 -8.94
C GLN A 43 2.81 9.60 -8.89
N THR A 44 2.43 8.49 -9.52
CA THR A 44 1.02 8.02 -9.47
C THR A 44 0.60 7.62 -8.06
N THR A 45 1.53 7.13 -7.23
CA THR A 45 1.27 6.85 -5.82
C THR A 45 1.00 8.13 -5.04
N ILE A 46 1.81 9.18 -5.23
CA ILE A 46 1.59 10.49 -4.59
C ILE A 46 0.23 11.05 -4.98
N ILE A 47 -0.10 11.05 -6.27
CA ILE A 47 -1.38 11.56 -6.78
C ILE A 47 -2.53 10.76 -6.17
N PHE A 48 -2.48 9.42 -6.26
CA PHE A 48 -3.54 8.56 -5.76
C PHE A 48 -3.74 8.72 -4.24
N MET A 49 -2.67 8.69 -3.45
CA MET A 49 -2.75 8.86 -2.00
C MET A 49 -3.26 10.26 -1.62
N THR A 50 -2.89 11.30 -2.38
CA THR A 50 -3.44 12.65 -2.18
C THR A 50 -4.94 12.68 -2.47
N LEU A 51 -5.41 12.01 -3.54
CA LEU A 51 -6.84 11.85 -3.82
C LEU A 51 -7.56 11.11 -2.70
N VAL A 52 -6.94 10.06 -2.14
CA VAL A 52 -7.47 9.32 -0.99
C VAL A 52 -7.57 10.22 0.25
N ILE A 53 -6.58 11.07 0.52
CA ILE A 53 -6.64 12.06 1.63
C ILE A 53 -7.78 13.05 1.42
N VAL A 54 -7.99 13.53 0.18
CA VAL A 54 -9.12 14.41 -0.14
C VAL A 54 -10.45 13.69 0.08
N LEU A 55 -10.57 12.44 -0.35
CA LEU A 55 -11.76 11.63 -0.09
C LEU A 55 -11.98 11.42 1.41
N GLU A 56 -10.91 11.19 2.17
CA GLU A 56 -10.94 11.09 3.63
C GLU A 56 -11.49 12.37 4.28
N ALA A 57 -11.06 13.54 3.78
CA ALA A 57 -11.57 14.83 4.23
C ALA A 57 -13.07 15.00 3.95
N VAL A 58 -13.55 14.56 2.78
CA VAL A 58 -14.98 14.57 2.44
C VAL A 58 -15.78 13.64 3.36
N VAL A 59 -15.26 12.44 3.64
CA VAL A 59 -15.94 11.43 4.48
C VAL A 59 -16.00 11.86 5.95
N LEU A 60 -14.91 12.41 6.49
CA LEU A 60 -14.82 12.87 7.88
C LEU A 60 -15.50 14.22 8.12
N GLY A 61 -15.52 15.09 7.10
CA GLY A 61 -16.08 16.44 7.17
C GLY A 61 -15.48 17.23 8.34
N LYS A 62 -16.32 17.60 9.32
CA LYS A 62 -15.89 18.37 10.52
C LYS A 62 -14.92 17.60 11.42
N ASN A 63 -14.81 16.28 11.29
CA ASN A 63 -13.90 15.45 12.08
C ASN A 63 -12.51 15.32 11.44
N PHE A 64 -12.28 15.96 10.29
CA PHE A 64 -10.98 15.95 9.63
C PHE A 64 -9.96 16.76 10.44
N ASN A 65 -8.94 16.07 10.97
CA ASN A 65 -7.97 16.65 11.89
C ASN A 65 -6.71 17.13 11.15
N ARG A 66 -5.95 18.03 11.76
CA ARG A 66 -4.63 18.48 11.31
C ARG A 66 -3.67 17.31 11.05
N LYS A 67 -3.77 16.21 11.81
CA LYS A 67 -2.96 15.00 11.60
C LYS A 67 -3.13 14.41 10.19
N ASN A 68 -4.33 14.47 9.64
CA ASN A 68 -4.66 13.92 8.32
C ASN A 68 -4.12 14.82 7.20
N VAL A 69 -3.95 16.12 7.47
CA VAL A 69 -3.25 17.04 6.55
C VAL A 69 -1.75 16.76 6.52
N VAL A 70 -1.14 16.52 7.68
CA VAL A 70 0.31 16.25 7.78
C VAL A 70 0.70 14.97 7.05
N GLN A 71 -0.23 14.04 6.84
CA GLN A 71 -0.09 12.81 6.06
C GLN A 71 0.34 13.01 4.60
N ILE A 72 0.17 14.20 4.04
CA ILE A 72 0.68 14.54 2.71
C ILE A 72 2.21 14.47 2.67
N VAL A 73 2.90 14.87 3.76
CA VAL A 73 4.37 14.86 3.83
C VAL A 73 4.95 13.45 3.67
N PRO A 74 4.58 12.45 4.51
CA PRO A 74 5.07 11.09 4.33
C PRO A 74 4.60 10.46 3.01
N THR A 75 3.46 10.89 2.46
CA THR A 75 3.00 10.45 1.13
C THR A 75 3.96 10.84 0.01
N ILE A 76 4.43 12.10 0.01
CA ILE A 76 5.42 12.59 -0.96
C ILE A 76 6.74 11.83 -0.79
N VAL A 77 7.24 11.73 0.45
CA VAL A 77 8.48 11.00 0.75
C VAL A 77 8.37 9.53 0.31
N PHE A 78 7.22 8.89 0.55
CA PHE A 78 6.99 7.51 0.15
C PHE A 78 7.04 7.33 -1.37
N GLY A 79 6.39 8.20 -2.13
CA GLY A 79 6.42 8.14 -3.60
C GLY A 79 7.82 8.31 -4.18
N GLU A 80 8.55 9.32 -3.74
CA GLU A 80 9.94 9.56 -4.18
C GLU A 80 10.86 8.38 -3.84
N LEU A 81 10.69 7.79 -2.65
CA LEU A 81 11.44 6.60 -2.26
C LEU A 81 11.11 5.39 -3.13
N ILE A 82 9.86 5.22 -3.58
CA ILE A 82 9.51 4.12 -4.49
C ILE A 82 10.31 4.25 -5.78
N ASP A 83 10.35 5.43 -6.39
CA ASP A 83 11.07 5.65 -7.65
C ASP A 83 12.59 5.48 -7.45
N LEU A 84 13.13 5.97 -6.33
CA LEU A 84 14.52 5.73 -5.95
C LEU A 84 14.82 4.22 -5.84
N PHE A 85 13.98 3.45 -5.18
CA PHE A 85 14.18 2.00 -5.05
C PHE A 85 14.02 1.26 -6.38
N ILE A 86 13.15 1.72 -7.27
CA ILE A 86 13.06 1.16 -8.62
C ILE A 86 14.35 1.41 -9.40
N GLN A 87 14.93 2.61 -9.29
CA GLN A 87 16.23 2.90 -9.90
C GLN A 87 17.33 2.02 -9.29
N ILE A 88 17.37 1.89 -7.95
CA ILE A 88 18.34 1.05 -7.26
C ILE A 88 18.21 -0.40 -7.69
N PHE A 89 17.00 -0.94 -7.78
CA PHE A 89 16.74 -2.33 -8.17
C PHE A 89 16.60 -2.53 -9.68
N GLY A 90 16.82 -1.50 -10.50
CA GLY A 90 16.67 -1.57 -11.95
C GLY A 90 17.59 -2.57 -12.63
N PHE A 91 18.62 -3.06 -11.93
CA PHE A 91 19.48 -4.15 -12.38
C PHE A 91 18.84 -5.55 -12.30
N ILE A 92 17.70 -5.69 -11.60
CA ILE A 92 16.99 -6.95 -11.44
C ILE A 92 16.02 -7.13 -12.60
N ASP A 93 16.34 -8.04 -13.53
CA ASP A 93 15.44 -8.44 -14.62
C ASP A 93 14.98 -9.90 -14.45
N PRO A 94 13.82 -10.13 -13.81
CA PRO A 94 13.36 -11.48 -13.54
C PRO A 94 12.70 -12.10 -14.78
N HIS A 95 13.44 -12.90 -15.55
CA HIS A 95 12.87 -13.62 -16.70
C HIS A 95 12.06 -14.86 -16.29
N ALA A 96 12.58 -15.65 -15.35
CA ALA A 96 11.95 -16.89 -14.92
C ALA A 96 10.79 -16.62 -13.94
N TYR A 97 9.67 -17.32 -14.13
CA TYR A 97 8.48 -17.18 -13.28
C TYR A 97 8.78 -17.41 -11.80
N TRP A 98 9.63 -18.40 -11.47
CA TRP A 98 10.04 -18.68 -10.10
C TRP A 98 10.77 -17.51 -9.45
N VAL A 99 11.60 -16.78 -10.20
CA VAL A 99 12.30 -15.59 -9.69
C VAL A 99 11.29 -14.47 -9.40
N LYS A 100 10.33 -14.26 -10.30
CA LYS A 100 9.23 -13.31 -10.10
C LYS A 100 8.42 -13.65 -8.84
N LEU A 101 8.13 -14.92 -8.62
CA LEU A 101 7.40 -15.40 -7.44
C LEU A 101 8.21 -15.17 -6.15
N CYS A 102 9.50 -15.53 -6.14
CA CYS A 102 10.38 -15.28 -4.99
C CYS A 102 10.47 -13.79 -4.64
N LEU A 103 10.66 -12.92 -5.64
CA LEU A 103 10.66 -11.46 -5.44
C LEU A 103 9.32 -10.96 -4.88
N THR A 104 8.20 -11.51 -5.34
CA THR A 104 6.87 -11.16 -4.83
C THR A 104 6.72 -11.57 -3.36
N ILE A 105 7.20 -12.75 -2.96
CA ILE A 105 7.16 -13.22 -1.57
C ILE A 105 8.04 -12.33 -0.68
N ILE A 106 9.26 -12.01 -1.12
CA ILE A 106 10.16 -11.09 -0.41
C ILE A 106 9.49 -9.73 -0.25
N SER A 107 8.90 -9.20 -1.32
CA SER A 107 8.15 -7.96 -1.30
C SER A 107 7.01 -7.98 -0.27
N ILE A 108 6.22 -9.05 -0.22
CA ILE A 108 5.12 -9.19 0.76
C ILE A 108 5.66 -9.19 2.20
N GLY A 109 6.77 -9.88 2.45
CA GLY A 109 7.43 -9.87 3.76
C GLY A 109 7.92 -8.48 4.16
N CYS A 110 8.60 -7.78 3.24
CA CYS A 110 9.03 -6.40 3.44
C CYS A 110 7.82 -5.49 3.70
N LEU A 111 6.72 -5.63 2.95
CA LEU A 111 5.51 -4.84 3.16
C LEU A 111 4.97 -5.01 4.58
N ALA A 112 4.84 -6.25 5.04
CA ALA A 112 4.32 -6.56 6.37
C ALA A 112 5.21 -5.95 7.47
N ILE A 113 6.53 -6.05 7.35
CA ILE A 113 7.49 -5.45 8.29
C ILE A 113 7.37 -3.91 8.27
N GLY A 114 7.29 -3.33 7.07
CA GLY A 114 7.17 -1.88 6.90
C GLY A 114 5.89 -1.32 7.53
N VAL A 115 4.75 -1.98 7.26
CA VAL A 115 3.45 -1.64 7.87
C VAL A 115 3.51 -1.81 9.40
N PHE A 116 4.12 -2.89 9.90
CA PHE A 116 4.28 -3.08 11.34
C PHE A 116 5.04 -1.93 12.02
N PHE A 117 6.14 -1.44 11.41
CA PHE A 117 6.88 -0.29 11.93
C PHE A 117 6.12 1.03 11.80
N GLU A 118 5.34 1.19 10.74
CA GLU A 118 4.49 2.36 10.51
C GLU A 118 3.39 2.45 11.59
N VAL A 119 2.61 1.38 11.77
CA VAL A 119 1.54 1.30 12.79
C VAL A 119 2.10 1.49 14.19
N ASN A 120 3.21 0.82 14.55
CA ASN A 120 3.81 0.95 15.87
C ASN A 120 4.48 2.30 16.14
N SER A 121 4.67 3.14 15.12
CA SER A 121 5.20 4.48 15.32
C SER A 121 4.27 5.40 16.09
N ARG A 122 2.94 5.13 16.09
CA ARG A 122 1.89 5.95 16.73
C ARG A 122 1.86 7.42 16.31
N THR A 123 2.46 7.74 15.17
CA THR A 123 2.61 9.13 14.73
C THR A 123 1.50 9.52 13.76
N ILE A 124 1.66 9.14 12.50
CA ILE A 124 0.78 9.46 11.38
C ILE A 124 0.46 8.13 10.70
N MET A 125 -0.82 7.93 10.42
CA MET A 125 -1.30 6.76 9.69
C MET A 125 -1.27 7.08 8.19
N MET A 126 -0.79 6.16 7.36
CA MET A 126 -0.75 6.35 5.91
C MET A 126 -2.15 6.41 5.29
N ALA A 127 -2.26 6.94 4.07
CA ALA A 127 -3.56 7.23 3.46
C ALA A 127 -4.44 6.02 3.18
N GLY A 128 -3.86 4.86 2.89
CA GLY A 128 -4.68 3.65 2.73
C GLY A 128 -5.35 3.20 4.02
N GLU A 129 -4.66 3.34 5.15
CA GLU A 129 -5.19 3.04 6.47
C GLU A 129 -6.16 4.14 6.93
N GLY A 130 -5.84 5.41 6.64
CA GLY A 130 -6.64 6.59 6.97
C GLY A 130 -8.05 6.54 6.38
N ILE A 131 -8.18 6.21 5.09
CA ILE A 131 -9.50 6.12 4.44
C ILE A 131 -10.37 4.99 5.00
N ALA A 132 -9.77 3.83 5.27
CA ALA A 132 -10.48 2.71 5.89
C ALA A 132 -10.98 3.08 7.30
N ALA A 133 -10.15 3.79 8.07
CA ALA A 133 -10.52 4.31 9.39
C ALA A 133 -11.63 5.37 9.32
N ALA A 134 -11.56 6.28 8.35
CA ALA A 134 -12.58 7.30 8.14
C ALA A 134 -13.96 6.70 7.84
N PHE A 135 -14.02 5.71 6.94
CA PHE A 135 -15.28 5.02 6.68
C PHE A 135 -15.74 4.14 7.85
N ALA A 136 -14.83 3.48 8.57
CA ALA A 136 -15.16 2.73 9.79
C ALA A 136 -15.81 3.63 10.84
N PHE A 137 -15.25 4.82 11.06
CA PHE A 137 -15.79 5.84 11.94
C PHE A 137 -17.17 6.33 11.47
N ARG A 138 -17.31 6.67 10.19
CA ARG A 138 -18.56 7.22 9.63
C ARG A 138 -19.70 6.21 9.63
N LEU A 139 -19.41 4.95 9.31
CA LEU A 139 -20.39 3.86 9.18
C LEU A 139 -20.57 3.03 10.46
N ARG A 140 -19.81 3.33 11.52
CA ARG A 140 -19.80 2.59 12.81
C ARG A 140 -19.60 1.08 12.59
N GLN A 141 -18.66 0.73 11.72
CA GLN A 141 -18.30 -0.65 11.42
C GLN A 141 -16.89 -0.96 11.95
N PRO A 142 -16.56 -2.23 12.24
CA PRO A 142 -15.21 -2.62 12.65
C PRO A 142 -14.16 -2.23 11.60
N PHE A 143 -13.03 -1.68 12.03
CA PHE A 143 -11.93 -1.25 11.16
C PHE A 143 -11.45 -2.36 10.21
N ALA A 144 -11.23 -3.57 10.74
CA ALA A 144 -10.79 -4.71 9.94
C ALA A 144 -11.75 -5.02 8.77
N LYS A 145 -13.08 -4.94 8.99
CA LYS A 145 -14.07 -5.16 7.93
C LYS A 145 -14.03 -4.05 6.88
N MET A 146 -13.83 -2.80 7.31
CA MET A 146 -13.76 -1.67 6.40
C MET A 146 -12.46 -1.61 5.62
N LYS A 147 -11.34 -2.04 6.20
CA LYS A 147 -10.05 -2.18 5.50
C LYS A 147 -10.17 -3.18 4.35
N VAL A 148 -10.71 -4.37 4.61
CA VAL A 148 -10.94 -5.38 3.56
C VAL A 148 -11.83 -4.83 2.43
N ARG A 149 -12.89 -4.08 2.77
CA ARG A 149 -13.75 -3.43 1.76
C ARG A 149 -12.98 -2.38 0.95
N ALA A 150 -12.20 -1.53 1.60
CA ALA A 150 -11.37 -0.52 0.93
C ALA A 150 -10.37 -1.19 -0.02
N ASP A 151 -9.66 -2.23 0.43
CA ASP A 151 -8.71 -2.98 -0.38
C ASP A 151 -9.38 -3.62 -1.61
N ILE A 152 -10.56 -4.24 -1.43
CA ILE A 152 -11.35 -4.78 -2.54
C ILE A 152 -11.73 -3.66 -3.53
N THR A 153 -12.20 -2.50 -3.05
CA THR A 153 -12.55 -1.39 -3.95
C THR A 153 -11.36 -0.90 -4.75
N MET A 154 -10.17 -0.82 -4.16
CA MET A 154 -8.94 -0.43 -4.86
C MET A 154 -8.53 -1.46 -5.92
N VAL A 155 -8.62 -2.76 -5.60
CA VAL A 155 -8.31 -3.83 -6.57
C VAL A 155 -9.30 -3.81 -7.73
N VAL A 156 -10.60 -3.68 -7.45
CA VAL A 156 -11.63 -3.59 -8.49
C VAL A 156 -11.42 -2.37 -9.38
N MET A 157 -11.11 -1.21 -8.79
CA MET A 157 -10.78 0.00 -9.55
C MET A 157 -9.55 -0.20 -10.44
N ALA A 158 -8.49 -0.84 -9.93
CA ALA A 158 -7.29 -1.14 -10.71
C ALA A 158 -7.59 -2.09 -11.88
N VAL A 159 -8.42 -3.12 -11.66
CA VAL A 159 -8.87 -4.05 -12.73
C VAL A 159 -9.68 -3.31 -13.79
N ILE A 160 -10.64 -2.48 -13.38
CA ILE A 160 -11.46 -1.68 -14.32
C ILE A 160 -10.59 -0.76 -15.15
N LEU A 161 -9.67 -0.01 -14.51
CA LEU A 161 -8.75 0.88 -15.22
C LEU A 161 -7.87 0.09 -16.19
N SER A 162 -7.33 -1.06 -15.77
CA SER A 162 -6.51 -1.90 -16.64
C SER A 162 -7.29 -2.36 -17.87
N VAL A 163 -8.48 -2.94 -17.69
CA VAL A 163 -9.26 -3.48 -18.80
C VAL A 163 -9.71 -2.39 -19.77
N ILE A 164 -10.14 -1.23 -19.27
CA ILE A 164 -10.59 -0.12 -20.12
C ILE A 164 -9.43 0.43 -20.96
N PHE A 165 -8.28 0.71 -20.34
CA PHE A 165 -7.20 1.45 -20.99
C PHE A 165 -6.18 0.55 -21.72
N THR A 166 -5.95 -0.69 -21.26
CA THR A 166 -4.97 -1.61 -21.87
C THR A 166 -5.61 -2.80 -22.58
N GLN A 167 -6.95 -2.94 -22.54
CA GLN A 167 -7.69 -4.08 -23.11
C GLN A 167 -7.20 -5.44 -22.60
N SER A 168 -6.51 -5.44 -21.46
CA SER A 168 -5.81 -6.59 -20.88
C SER A 168 -5.67 -6.38 -19.37
N LEU A 169 -5.43 -7.47 -18.63
CA LEU A 169 -5.29 -7.42 -17.18
C LEU A 169 -3.80 -7.23 -16.81
N VAL A 170 -3.34 -5.99 -16.86
CA VAL A 170 -1.94 -5.58 -16.63
C VAL A 170 -1.84 -4.89 -15.28
N GLY A 171 -0.81 -5.24 -14.51
CA GLY A 171 -0.53 -4.61 -13.21
C GLY A 171 -1.32 -5.18 -12.02
N VAL A 172 -2.40 -5.93 -12.26
CA VAL A 172 -3.09 -6.74 -11.23
C VAL A 172 -2.99 -8.20 -11.65
N ARG A 173 -2.43 -9.06 -10.79
CA ARG A 173 -2.14 -10.46 -11.13
C ARG A 173 -2.18 -11.33 -9.86
N GLU A 174 -1.77 -12.60 -9.98
CA GLU A 174 -1.72 -13.56 -8.88
C GLU A 174 -0.97 -13.04 -7.64
N GLY A 175 0.08 -12.24 -7.81
CA GLY A 175 0.81 -11.59 -6.72
C GLY A 175 -0.03 -10.60 -5.90
N THR A 176 -1.05 -9.97 -6.49
CA THR A 176 -2.00 -9.13 -5.75
C THR A 176 -2.88 -9.97 -4.83
N ILE A 177 -3.31 -11.15 -5.28
CA ILE A 177 -4.08 -12.10 -4.46
C ILE A 177 -3.19 -12.64 -3.34
N LEU A 178 -1.96 -13.03 -3.66
CA LEU A 178 -0.98 -13.48 -2.66
C LEU A 178 -0.74 -12.39 -1.61
N SER A 179 -0.51 -11.15 -2.02
CA SER A 179 -0.32 -10.04 -1.08
C SER A 179 -1.54 -9.84 -0.18
N ALA A 180 -2.75 -9.87 -0.74
CA ALA A 180 -3.98 -9.70 0.06
C ALA A 180 -4.13 -10.78 1.13
N ILE A 181 -3.75 -12.04 0.84
CA ILE A 181 -3.87 -13.17 1.77
C ILE A 181 -2.73 -13.18 2.80
N PHE A 182 -1.49 -12.99 2.35
CA PHE A 182 -0.31 -13.21 3.17
C PHE A 182 0.08 -11.99 3.99
N THR A 183 -0.08 -10.76 3.48
CA THR A 183 0.35 -9.55 4.20
C THR A 183 -0.31 -9.46 5.58
N GLY A 184 -1.63 -9.65 5.67
CA GLY A 184 -2.34 -9.60 6.96
C GLY A 184 -1.94 -10.72 7.93
N ARG A 185 -1.69 -11.94 7.44
CA ARG A 185 -1.24 -13.05 8.27
C ARG A 185 0.17 -12.83 8.81
N ILE A 186 1.08 -12.32 7.99
CA ILE A 186 2.45 -12.04 8.40
C ILE A 186 2.47 -10.92 9.44
N ILE A 187 1.65 -9.88 9.27
CA ILE A 187 1.50 -8.83 10.30
C ILE A 187 1.06 -9.46 11.63
N GLY A 188 0.00 -10.27 11.64
CA GLY A 188 -0.46 -10.94 12.87
C GLY A 188 0.61 -11.83 13.51
N LEU A 189 1.38 -12.58 12.72
CA LEU A 189 2.49 -13.39 13.23
C LEU A 189 3.61 -12.54 13.85
N ILE A 190 3.95 -11.39 13.25
CA ILE A 190 4.93 -10.45 13.80
C ILE A 190 4.39 -9.87 15.11
N GLU A 191 3.10 -9.55 15.16
CA GLU A 191 2.46 -9.01 16.36
C GLU A 191 2.47 -10.00 17.55
N ASP A 192 2.23 -11.29 17.28
CA ASP A 192 2.26 -12.36 18.27
C ASP A 192 3.68 -12.63 18.82
N HIS A 193 4.71 -12.53 17.96
CA HIS A 193 6.11 -12.73 18.37
C HIS A 193 6.74 -11.49 19.01
N MET A 194 6.15 -10.29 18.82
CA MET A 194 6.63 -9.03 19.39
C MET A 194 5.57 -8.34 20.28
N PRO A 195 5.05 -9.00 21.33
CA PRO A 195 3.96 -8.47 22.16
C PRO A 195 4.34 -7.18 22.90
N ALA A 196 5.64 -6.95 23.13
CA ALA A 196 6.14 -5.72 23.75
C ALA A 196 5.88 -4.47 22.91
N PHE A 197 5.83 -4.60 21.58
CA PHE A 197 5.58 -3.48 20.66
C PHE A 197 4.09 -3.29 20.35
N THR A 198 3.27 -4.33 20.50
CA THR A 198 1.84 -4.36 20.10
C THR A 198 0.85 -4.15 21.23
N LYS A 199 1.30 -4.11 22.49
CA LYS A 199 0.47 -3.90 23.70
C LYS A 199 -0.50 -2.72 23.68
N TRP A 200 -0.30 -1.74 22.79
CA TRP A 200 -1.18 -0.58 22.66
C TRP A 200 -2.26 -0.71 21.58
N VAL A 201 -2.11 -1.66 20.64
CA VAL A 201 -3.10 -1.92 19.59
C VAL A 201 -4.30 -2.70 20.16
N GLN A 202 -4.07 -3.45 21.24
CA GLN A 202 -5.08 -4.29 21.91
C GLN A 202 -5.84 -3.58 23.05
N ASN A 203 -5.51 -2.32 23.36
CA ASN A 203 -6.18 -1.48 24.38
C ASN A 203 -6.93 -0.33 23.73
#